data_AF-A0A232LS54-F1
#
_entry.id   AF-A0A232LS54-F1
#
_cell.length_a   1.000
_cell.length_b   1.000
_cell.length_c   1.000
_cell.angle_alpha   90.00
_cell.angle_beta   90.00
_cell.angle_gamma   90.00
#
_symmetry.space_group_name_H-M   'P 1'
#
loop_
_entity.id
_entity.type
_entity.pdbx_description
1 polymer ?
#
loop_
_entity_poly.entity_id
_entity_poly.type
_entity_poly.pdbx_seq_one_letter_code
_entity_poly.pdbx_strand_id
1 'polypeptide(L)'
;MVMCSLLLDAAVLTLLGLTLLPRAVAAQYKLVQDFSGSDFFSNFHFFTEFVQYVDQDTAELYGLINITSRGSIYLGVDYTSTLSDNDNGRKSVRIESISTFTQGLLVADIEHMPGSVCGAWPAFWTFGEDWPQDGEI
;
A
#
# COMPACT_ATOMS: atom_id res chain seq x y z
N MET A 1 26.33 76.01 -3.88
CA MET A 1 25.21 76.08 -4.85
C MET A 1 25.71 75.33 -6.09
N VAL A 2 25.32 74.10 -6.42
CA VAL A 2 24.21 73.24 -6.00
C VAL A 2 24.68 71.78 -6.17
N MET A 3 24.49 70.98 -5.13
CA MET A 3 24.36 69.52 -5.19
C MET A 3 23.12 69.19 -6.03
N CYS A 4 23.22 68.55 -7.19
CA CYS A 4 22.08 67.81 -7.79
C CYS A 4 22.46 66.96 -9.01
N SER A 5 23.35 65.98 -8.87
CA SER A 5 23.72 65.10 -10.01
C SER A 5 24.00 63.63 -9.62
N LEU A 6 23.42 63.13 -8.52
CA LEU A 6 23.67 61.77 -8.02
C LEU A 6 22.39 60.92 -7.81
N LEU A 7 21.32 61.15 -8.59
CA LEU A 7 20.05 60.45 -8.40
C LEU A 7 19.60 59.56 -9.57
N LEU A 8 20.47 59.17 -10.51
CA LEU A 8 20.08 58.26 -11.60
C LEU A 8 20.68 56.85 -11.59
N ASP A 9 21.71 56.54 -10.79
CA ASP A 9 22.37 55.22 -10.90
C ASP A 9 21.84 54.13 -9.94
N ALA A 10 20.93 54.45 -9.02
CA ALA A 10 20.44 53.47 -8.04
C ALA A 10 19.20 52.67 -8.52
N ALA A 11 18.51 53.11 -9.58
CA ALA A 11 17.23 52.52 -9.98
C ALA A 11 17.35 51.40 -11.03
N VAL A 12 18.48 51.29 -11.74
CA VAL A 12 18.66 50.29 -12.82
C VAL A 12 19.22 48.96 -12.29
N LEU A 13 19.92 48.97 -11.15
CA LEU A 13 20.56 47.76 -10.61
C LEU A 13 19.61 46.83 -9.84
N THR A 14 18.41 47.29 -9.49
CA THR A 14 17.42 46.50 -8.73
C THR A 14 16.44 45.70 -9.59
N LEU A 15 16.52 45.79 -10.92
CA LEU A 15 15.59 45.06 -11.81
C LEU A 15 16.15 43.75 -12.41
N LEU A 16 17.44 43.45 -12.21
CA LEU A 16 18.08 42.20 -12.66
C LEU A 16 18.19 41.12 -11.57
N GLY A 17 17.78 41.41 -10.34
CA GLY A 17 17.88 40.49 -9.20
C GLY A 17 16.64 39.64 -8.95
N LEU A 18 15.59 39.74 -9.77
CA LEU A 18 14.34 39.03 -9.53
C LEU A 18 14.27 37.74 -10.37
N THR A 19 14.11 36.63 -9.66
CA THR A 19 13.77 35.27 -10.09
C THR A 19 14.89 34.33 -10.53
N LEU A 20 15.82 34.03 -9.63
CA LEU A 20 16.22 32.62 -9.43
C LEU A 20 15.49 32.10 -8.18
N LEU A 21 14.17 31.93 -8.28
CA LEU A 21 13.48 31.08 -7.30
C LEU A 21 13.99 29.67 -7.57
N PRO A 22 14.57 28.96 -6.59
CA PRO A 22 14.86 27.55 -6.77
C PRO A 22 13.52 26.90 -7.11
N ARG A 23 13.43 26.34 -8.32
CA ARG A 23 12.28 25.56 -8.73
C ARG A 23 12.29 24.35 -7.80
N ALA A 24 11.47 24.37 -6.75
CA ALA A 24 11.26 23.20 -5.93
C ALA A 24 10.72 22.13 -6.88
N VAL A 25 11.58 21.19 -7.25
CA VAL A 25 11.16 19.99 -7.97
C VAL A 25 10.45 19.17 -6.91
N ALA A 26 9.13 19.33 -6.81
CA ALA A 26 8.32 18.41 -6.05
C ALA A 26 8.49 17.04 -6.69
N ALA A 27 8.91 16.04 -5.91
CA ALA A 27 8.86 14.66 -6.35
C ALA A 27 7.40 14.35 -6.71
N GLN A 28 7.14 14.08 -7.99
CA GLN A 28 5.80 13.79 -8.47
C GLN A 28 5.62 12.27 -8.51
N TYR A 29 4.71 11.75 -7.69
CA TYR A 29 4.28 10.36 -7.80
C TYR A 29 3.36 10.19 -8.99
N LYS A 30 3.51 9.07 -9.69
CA LYS A 30 2.59 8.61 -10.73
C LYS A 30 2.06 7.26 -10.30
N LEU A 31 0.79 7.00 -10.61
CA LEU A 31 0.20 5.69 -10.40
C LEU A 31 0.93 4.67 -11.28
N VAL A 32 1.45 3.62 -10.66
CA VAL A 32 2.14 2.51 -11.35
C VAL A 32 1.36 1.21 -11.28
N GLN A 33 0.55 1.05 -10.22
CA GLN A 33 -0.27 -0.12 -9.99
C GLN A 33 -1.54 0.29 -9.25
N ASP A 34 -2.68 -0.23 -9.70
CA ASP A 34 -3.98 -0.11 -9.05
C ASP A 34 -4.49 -1.53 -8.80
N PHE A 35 -4.64 -1.90 -7.52
CA PHE A 35 -5.18 -3.19 -7.12
C PHE A 35 -6.65 -3.00 -6.74
N SER A 36 -7.51 -2.84 -7.74
CA SER A 36 -8.96 -2.72 -7.54
C SER A 36 -9.73 -3.42 -8.66
N GLY A 37 -11.02 -3.67 -8.43
CA GLY A 37 -11.89 -4.26 -9.45
C GLY A 37 -11.85 -5.78 -9.51
N SER A 38 -12.39 -6.32 -10.61
CA SER A 38 -12.67 -7.75 -10.77
C SER A 38 -11.44 -8.63 -10.90
N ASP A 39 -10.31 -8.05 -11.29
CA ASP A 39 -9.02 -8.72 -11.50
C ASP A 39 -8.09 -8.61 -10.28
N PHE A 40 -8.58 -8.10 -9.14
CA PHE A 40 -7.79 -7.96 -7.91
C PHE A 40 -7.03 -9.25 -7.59
N PHE A 41 -7.73 -10.39 -7.46
CA PHE A 41 -7.12 -11.66 -7.04
C PHE A 41 -6.11 -12.20 -8.07
N SER A 42 -6.25 -11.85 -9.35
CA SER A 42 -5.29 -12.24 -10.40
C SER A 42 -3.92 -11.59 -10.24
N ASN A 43 -3.80 -10.57 -9.38
CA ASN A 43 -2.55 -9.89 -9.09
C ASN A 43 -1.81 -10.43 -7.85
N PHE A 44 -2.32 -11.49 -7.21
CA PHE A 44 -1.75 -12.06 -6.00
C PHE A 44 -1.56 -13.58 -6.08
N HIS A 45 -0.52 -14.07 -5.40
CA HIS A 45 -0.35 -15.47 -5.07
C HIS A 45 -1.04 -15.80 -3.74
N PHE A 46 -1.72 -16.94 -3.68
CA PHE A 46 -2.28 -17.47 -2.43
C PHE A 46 -1.25 -18.38 -1.79
N PHE A 47 -0.67 -17.92 -0.68
CA PHE A 47 0.31 -18.67 0.09
C PHE A 47 -0.40 -19.77 0.88
N THR A 48 0.08 -21.01 0.79
CA THR A 48 -0.57 -22.18 1.39
C THR A 48 0.30 -22.91 2.41
N GLU A 49 1.49 -22.39 2.73
CA GLU A 49 2.36 -22.98 3.75
C GLU A 49 2.07 -22.39 5.13
N PHE A 50 2.38 -23.12 6.21
CA PHE A 50 2.26 -22.71 7.63
C PHE A 50 0.88 -22.16 8.08
N VAL A 51 0.27 -22.77 9.11
CA VAL A 51 -1.17 -22.53 9.46
C VAL A 51 -2.08 -23.04 8.34
N GLN A 52 -3.39 -23.15 8.59
CA GLN A 52 -4.36 -23.54 7.56
C GLN A 52 -4.68 -22.37 6.60
N TYR A 53 -3.68 -21.86 5.89
CA TYR A 53 -3.93 -21.01 4.71
C TYR A 53 -4.38 -21.86 3.53
N VAL A 54 -5.32 -21.34 2.74
CA VAL A 54 -5.92 -22.08 1.62
C VAL A 54 -5.70 -21.36 0.30
N ASP A 55 -5.68 -22.14 -0.79
CA ASP A 55 -5.65 -21.61 -2.16
C ASP A 55 -6.93 -20.82 -2.50
N GLN A 56 -6.90 -20.13 -3.64
CA GLN A 56 -7.99 -19.26 -4.09
C GLN A 56 -9.31 -20.03 -4.26
N ASP A 57 -9.31 -21.16 -4.96
CA ASP A 57 -10.52 -21.94 -5.23
C ASP A 57 -11.19 -22.40 -3.92
N THR A 58 -10.38 -22.83 -2.96
CA THR A 58 -10.83 -23.19 -1.63
C THR A 58 -11.35 -21.97 -0.87
N ALA A 59 -10.65 -20.83 -0.93
CA ALA A 59 -11.09 -19.60 -0.29
C ALA A 59 -12.45 -19.11 -0.83
N GLU A 60 -12.68 -19.19 -2.14
CA GLU A 60 -13.97 -18.88 -2.77
C GLU A 60 -15.07 -19.85 -2.31
N LEU A 61 -14.77 -21.14 -2.33
CA LEU A 61 -15.71 -22.19 -1.92
C LEU A 61 -16.19 -22.02 -0.46
N TYR A 62 -15.27 -21.68 0.44
CA TYR A 62 -15.58 -21.46 1.86
C TYR A 62 -16.01 -20.01 2.16
N GLY A 63 -16.13 -19.14 1.15
CA GLY A 63 -16.55 -17.75 1.32
C GLY A 63 -15.56 -16.90 2.13
N LEU A 64 -14.27 -17.26 2.11
CA LEU A 64 -13.20 -16.53 2.78
C LEU A 64 -12.76 -15.31 1.95
N ILE A 65 -12.99 -15.33 0.64
CA ILE A 65 -12.75 -14.19 -0.24
C ILE A 65 -13.97 -13.89 -1.09
N ASN A 66 -14.15 -12.61 -1.44
CA ASN A 66 -15.18 -12.18 -2.39
C ASN A 66 -14.89 -10.76 -2.90
N ILE A 67 -15.56 -10.38 -3.99
CA ILE A 67 -15.76 -8.99 -4.35
C ILE A 67 -17.18 -8.62 -3.94
N THR A 68 -17.31 -7.69 -2.99
CA THR A 68 -18.62 -7.28 -2.48
C THR A 68 -19.45 -6.61 -3.58
N SER A 69 -20.77 -6.52 -3.38
CA SER A 69 -21.65 -5.80 -4.31
C SER A 69 -21.33 -4.30 -4.44
N ARG A 70 -20.53 -3.75 -3.51
CA ARG A 70 -20.03 -2.37 -3.53
C ARG A 70 -18.68 -2.22 -4.25
N GLY A 71 -18.09 -3.32 -4.72
CA GLY A 71 -16.79 -3.35 -5.38
C GLY A 71 -15.58 -3.47 -4.44
N SER A 72 -15.78 -3.41 -3.11
CA SER A 72 -14.72 -3.65 -2.13
C SER A 72 -14.29 -5.12 -2.13
N ILE A 73 -13.01 -5.37 -1.88
CA ILE A 73 -12.46 -6.72 -1.71
C ILE A 73 -12.70 -7.20 -0.28
N TYR A 74 -13.21 -8.41 -0.14
CA TYR A 74 -13.36 -9.10 1.14
C TYR A 74 -12.29 -10.17 1.28
N LEU A 75 -11.54 -10.11 2.38
CA LEU A 75 -10.62 -11.15 2.84
C LEU A 75 -11.00 -11.51 4.28
N GLY A 76 -11.28 -12.78 4.54
CA GLY A 76 -11.80 -13.25 5.81
C GLY A 76 -11.20 -14.58 6.25
N VAL A 77 -11.76 -15.08 7.34
CA VAL A 77 -11.40 -16.35 7.97
C VAL A 77 -12.65 -17.19 8.18
N ASP A 78 -12.50 -18.49 8.38
CA ASP A 78 -13.62 -19.34 8.78
C ASP A 78 -14.08 -18.95 10.18
N TYR A 79 -15.29 -18.41 10.31
CA TYR A 79 -15.91 -18.03 11.58
C TYR A 79 -17.06 -18.97 12.00
N THR A 80 -17.22 -20.11 11.32
CA THR A 80 -18.36 -21.02 11.48
C THR A 80 -17.98 -22.35 12.11
N SER A 81 -16.81 -22.88 11.77
CA SER A 81 -16.37 -24.18 12.27
C SER A 81 -15.92 -24.11 13.73
N THR A 82 -16.31 -25.14 14.49
CA THR A 82 -15.68 -25.49 15.76
C THR A 82 -14.48 -26.39 15.48
N LEU A 83 -13.31 -26.01 15.99
CA LEU A 83 -12.06 -26.75 15.77
C LEU A 83 -11.74 -27.60 16.99
N SER A 84 -11.01 -28.68 16.75
CA SER A 84 -10.37 -29.53 17.75
C SER A 84 -8.88 -29.20 17.86
N ASP A 85 -8.25 -29.65 18.94
CA ASP A 85 -6.81 -29.45 19.16
C ASP A 85 -5.91 -30.16 18.13
N ASN A 86 -6.48 -31.09 17.34
CA ASN A 86 -5.76 -31.82 16.30
C ASN A 86 -5.90 -31.18 14.91
N ASP A 87 -6.69 -30.11 14.76
CA ASP A 87 -6.82 -29.41 13.50
C ASP A 87 -5.61 -28.49 13.26
N ASN A 88 -5.19 -28.34 12.00
CA ASN A 88 -4.05 -27.52 11.60
C ASN A 88 -4.25 -25.99 11.77
N GLY A 89 -5.40 -25.60 12.32
CA GLY A 89 -5.80 -24.21 12.55
C GLY A 89 -7.06 -23.81 11.79
N ARG A 90 -7.51 -22.58 12.05
CA ARG A 90 -8.67 -21.97 11.41
C ARG A 90 -8.30 -21.56 9.98
N LYS A 91 -9.15 -21.90 9.00
CA LYS A 91 -8.91 -21.52 7.60
C LYS A 91 -8.85 -20.00 7.46
N SER A 92 -7.85 -19.53 6.74
CA SER A 92 -7.61 -18.12 6.44
C SER A 92 -6.98 -18.00 5.05
N VAL A 93 -6.73 -16.77 4.60
CA VAL A 93 -5.97 -16.46 3.39
C VAL A 93 -4.77 -15.59 3.72
N ARG A 94 -3.64 -15.85 3.05
CA ARG A 94 -2.49 -14.97 2.95
C ARG A 94 -2.25 -14.76 1.46
N ILE A 95 -2.31 -13.50 1.03
CA ILE A 95 -2.12 -13.12 -0.37
C ILE A 95 -0.86 -12.26 -0.50
N GLU A 96 -0.09 -12.52 -1.54
CA GLU A 96 1.20 -11.88 -1.80
C GLU A 96 1.19 -11.30 -3.21
N SER A 97 1.49 -10.01 -3.37
CA SER A 97 1.42 -9.39 -4.69
C SER A 97 2.44 -10.00 -5.64
N ILE A 98 2.03 -10.30 -6.87
CA ILE A 98 2.93 -10.78 -7.93
C ILE A 98 3.93 -9.68 -8.32
N SER A 99 3.47 -8.43 -8.31
CA SER A 99 4.33 -7.27 -8.55
C SER A 99 5.13 -6.93 -7.30
N THR A 100 6.41 -6.60 -7.49
CA THR A 100 7.32 -6.14 -6.43
C THR A 100 7.73 -4.69 -6.67
N PHE A 101 8.05 -3.97 -5.60
CA PHE A 101 8.40 -2.55 -5.64
C PHE A 101 9.64 -2.29 -4.79
N THR A 102 10.63 -1.61 -5.35
CA THR A 102 11.86 -1.23 -4.64
C THR A 102 11.76 0.11 -3.93
N GLN A 103 10.86 0.98 -4.42
CA GLN A 103 10.61 2.30 -3.88
C GLN A 103 9.24 2.78 -4.36
N GLY A 104 8.55 3.56 -3.54
CA GLY A 104 7.26 4.12 -3.94
C GLY A 104 6.47 4.69 -2.79
N LEU A 105 5.22 5.00 -3.08
CA LEU A 105 4.19 5.32 -2.10
C LEU A 105 3.12 4.24 -2.21
N LEU A 106 2.96 3.45 -1.15
CA LEU A 106 1.88 2.48 -1.03
C LEU A 106 0.71 3.15 -0.30
N VAL A 107 -0.47 3.11 -0.92
CA VAL A 107 -1.71 3.63 -0.33
C VAL A 107 -2.74 2.53 -0.35
N ALA A 108 -3.29 2.20 0.81
CA ALA A 108 -4.38 1.26 0.95
C ALA A 108 -5.57 1.99 1.59
N ASP A 109 -6.70 2.04 0.88
CA ASP A 109 -7.97 2.46 1.43
C ASP A 109 -8.72 1.22 1.94
N ILE A 110 -8.80 1.08 3.27
CA ILE A 110 -9.30 -0.12 3.95
C ILE A 110 -10.58 0.23 4.69
N GLU A 111 -11.72 -0.24 4.17
CA GLU A 111 -13.03 -0.02 4.78
C GLU A 111 -13.18 -0.75 6.14
N HIS A 112 -12.58 -1.93 6.26
CA HIS A 112 -12.60 -2.74 7.49
C HIS A 112 -11.37 -3.62 7.58
N MET A 113 -10.84 -3.81 8.79
CA MET A 113 -9.75 -4.72 9.10
C MET A 113 -10.15 -5.70 10.22
N PRO A 114 -9.50 -6.86 10.36
CA PRO A 114 -9.82 -7.80 11.44
C PRO A 114 -9.80 -7.11 12.81
N GLY A 115 -10.86 -7.30 13.58
CA GLY A 115 -11.04 -6.64 14.87
C GLY A 115 -10.07 -7.15 15.94
N SER A 116 -10.07 -6.49 17.09
CA SER A 116 -9.31 -6.91 18.27
C SER A 116 -9.94 -8.17 18.90
N VAL A 117 -9.66 -9.33 18.32
CA VAL A 117 -10.16 -10.64 18.76
C VAL A 117 -9.00 -11.46 19.32
N CYS A 118 -9.21 -12.14 20.44
CA CYS A 118 -8.18 -13.01 21.03
C CYS A 118 -7.71 -14.07 20.02
N GLY A 119 -6.39 -14.19 19.85
CA GLY A 119 -5.77 -15.12 18.90
C GLY A 119 -5.68 -14.60 17.46
N ALA A 120 -6.29 -13.44 17.14
CA ALA A 120 -6.12 -12.81 15.83
C ALA A 120 -4.76 -12.12 15.75
N TRP A 121 -4.09 -12.29 14.60
CA TRP A 121 -2.86 -11.58 14.24
C TRP A 121 -2.94 -11.14 12.77
N PRO A 122 -3.67 -10.06 12.46
CA PRO A 122 -3.75 -9.54 11.11
C PRO A 122 -2.50 -8.72 10.75
N ALA A 123 -2.12 -8.72 9.48
CA ALA A 123 -1.03 -7.90 8.97
C ALA A 123 -1.32 -7.43 7.54
N PHE A 124 -1.02 -6.16 7.26
CA PHE A 124 -0.80 -5.60 5.93
C PHE A 124 0.61 -5.03 5.96
N TRP A 125 1.51 -5.69 5.22
CA TRP A 125 2.94 -5.54 5.40
C TRP A 125 3.66 -5.81 4.08
N THR A 126 4.94 -5.44 4.01
CA THR A 126 5.82 -5.70 2.85
C THR A 126 7.05 -6.48 3.28
N PHE A 127 7.61 -7.27 2.37
CA PHE A 127 8.84 -8.03 2.59
C PHE A 127 9.67 -8.13 1.31
N GLY A 128 10.97 -8.35 1.47
CA GLY A 128 11.88 -8.62 0.35
C GLY A 128 11.93 -10.10 -0.05
N GLU A 129 12.59 -10.39 -1.17
CA GLU A 129 12.60 -11.73 -1.77
C GLU A 129 13.30 -12.76 -0.88
N ASP A 130 14.43 -12.41 -0.27
CA ASP A 130 15.14 -13.23 0.71
C ASP A 130 14.71 -12.86 2.13
N TRP A 131 13.45 -13.10 2.49
CA TRP A 131 12.94 -12.81 3.83
C TRP A 131 13.51 -13.82 4.86
N PRO A 132 14.02 -13.35 6.03
CA PRO A 132 13.90 -12.00 6.58
C PRO A 132 15.09 -11.06 6.31
N GLN A 133 16.07 -11.43 5.50
CA GLN A 133 17.33 -10.68 5.32
C GLN A 133 17.14 -9.35 4.59
N ASP A 134 16.22 -9.31 3.62
CA ASP A 134 15.92 -8.11 2.84
C ASP A 134 15.02 -7.10 3.57
N GLY A 135 14.59 -7.44 4.79
CA GLY A 135 13.76 -6.61 5.64
C GLY A 135 12.26 -6.75 5.39
N GLU A 136 11.51 -6.11 6.28
CA GLU A 136 10.05 -6.06 6.28
C GLU A 136 9.56 -4.71 6.82
N ILE A 137 8.37 -4.29 6.39
CA ILE A 137 7.66 -3.10 6.92
C ILE A 137 6.24 -3.51 7.28
#